data_AF-A0A9P0ZKL5-F1
#
_entry.id   AF-A0A9P0ZKL5-F1
#
_cell.length_a   1.000
_cell.length_b   1.000
_cell.length_c   1.000
_cell.angle_alpha   90.00
_cell.angle_beta   90.00
_cell.angle_gamma   90.00
#
_symmetry.space_group_name_H-M   'P 1'
#
loop_
_entity.id
_entity.type
_entity.pdbx_description
1 polymer ?
#
loop_
_entity_poly.entity_id
_entity_poly.type
_entity_poly.pdbx_seq_one_letter_code
_entity_poly.pdbx_strand_id
1 'polypeptide(L)'
;MEKRLRSTFRTSPVDFLLSAAKQGFKSESKPHLRTLIHSLKASPEIVGSLPTALCNSISQAIQKLKNLNDPNYDGPDLASGENSPKTPPPKRVRRSGRNREKEDVDSSAKESKDRTEDVRQSVLETLQFFAYILLQCISHPRGIFNASDLLPAARELHNNLVLFEMDTGLSCETASVCEVWWKRDLTGKESLITQSLPFMLSRALTFKKKIDVHRVYAMREALLLFDFEDDSIADLKLLMMRCLISPLFLKTENGRKFIAFMFGLSRQLVKEALAMIRSQVPFGRKSALEAFGEISFRAWKTAEGEARIDIEDGFLQLMIDSAIHASSPAFSASIRRILWGFISQRTTDGVERVLFRLAEPVIFRSLQ
;
A
#
# COMPACT_ATOMS: atom_id res chain seq x y z
N MET A 1 18.32 -17.70 23.03
CA MET A 1 17.19 -16.95 22.43
C MET A 1 15.89 -17.75 22.49
N GLU A 2 15.87 -18.96 21.91
CA GLU A 2 14.66 -19.77 21.71
C GLU A 2 13.99 -20.30 22.99
N LYS A 3 14.76 -20.81 23.95
CA LYS A 3 14.21 -21.35 25.21
C LYS A 3 13.54 -20.25 26.05
N ARG A 4 14.09 -19.03 26.02
CA ARG A 4 13.61 -17.88 26.81
C ARG A 4 12.33 -17.27 26.22
N LEU A 5 12.23 -17.15 24.89
CA LEU A 5 11.01 -16.70 24.21
C LEU A 5 9.88 -17.74 24.32
N ARG A 6 10.21 -19.03 24.23
CA ARG A 6 9.24 -20.12 24.47
C ARG A 6 8.77 -20.16 25.92
N SER A 7 9.64 -19.87 26.89
CA SER A 7 9.25 -19.84 28.30
C SER A 7 8.43 -18.59 28.64
N THR A 8 8.80 -17.38 28.19
CA THR A 8 8.02 -16.17 28.46
C THR A 8 6.67 -16.15 27.75
N PHE A 9 6.57 -16.68 26.54
CA PHE A 9 5.28 -16.78 25.85
C PHE A 9 4.27 -17.69 26.55
N ARG A 10 4.77 -18.68 27.32
CA ARG A 10 3.92 -19.57 28.12
C ARG A 10 3.52 -18.98 29.47
N THR A 11 4.19 -17.93 29.95
CA THR A 11 3.92 -17.31 31.25
C THR A 11 3.18 -15.97 31.13
N SER A 12 3.49 -15.16 30.10
CA SER A 12 2.85 -13.86 29.87
C SER A 12 3.07 -13.40 28.42
N PRO A 13 2.00 -13.22 27.61
CA PRO A 13 2.11 -12.67 26.26
C PRO A 13 2.74 -11.27 26.24
N VAL A 14 2.50 -10.46 27.27
CA VAL A 14 3.08 -9.11 27.40
C VAL A 14 4.60 -9.19 27.57
N ASP A 15 5.09 -10.08 28.43
CA ASP A 15 6.52 -10.26 28.64
C ASP A 15 7.22 -10.84 27.41
N PHE A 16 6.52 -11.68 26.64
CA PHE A 16 7.01 -12.13 25.34
C PHE A 16 7.17 -10.96 24.37
N LEU A 17 6.15 -10.12 24.20
CA LEU A 17 6.19 -8.98 23.30
C LEU A 17 7.32 -8.01 23.70
N LEU A 18 7.45 -7.70 25.00
CA LEU A 18 8.50 -6.83 25.52
C LEU A 18 9.91 -7.43 25.40
N SER A 19 10.06 -8.73 25.71
CA SER A 19 11.36 -9.42 25.63
C SER A 19 11.84 -9.58 24.19
N ALA A 20 10.91 -9.75 23.26
CA ALA A 20 11.22 -9.87 21.84
C ALA A 20 11.48 -8.51 21.19
N ALA A 21 10.74 -7.46 21.58
CA ALA A 21 11.01 -6.08 21.16
C ALA A 21 12.43 -5.61 21.53
N LYS A 22 12.91 -5.97 22.72
CA LYS A 22 14.28 -5.65 23.19
C LYS A 22 15.41 -6.33 22.39
N GLN A 23 15.11 -7.37 21.60
CA GLN A 23 16.14 -8.12 20.85
C GLN A 23 16.33 -7.61 19.41
N GLY A 24 15.49 -6.68 18.95
CA GLY A 24 15.53 -6.13 17.60
C GLY A 24 14.94 -7.08 16.54
N PHE A 25 14.23 -6.54 15.57
CA PHE A 25 13.58 -7.35 14.53
C PHE A 25 14.51 -7.58 13.34
N LYS A 26 15.29 -8.66 13.38
CA LYS A 26 16.14 -9.06 12.25
C LYS A 26 15.41 -10.02 11.32
N SER A 27 15.63 -9.91 10.00
CA SER A 27 15.00 -10.77 8.98
C SER A 27 15.18 -12.28 9.26
N GLU A 28 16.31 -12.66 9.86
CA GLU A 28 16.66 -14.04 10.23
C GLU A 28 15.76 -14.63 11.34
N SER A 29 15.11 -13.78 12.14
CA SER A 29 14.21 -14.19 13.22
C SER A 29 12.81 -14.59 12.73
N LYS A 30 12.40 -14.12 11.54
CA LYS A 30 11.07 -14.37 10.94
C LYS A 30 10.69 -15.86 10.87
N PRO A 31 11.49 -16.78 10.27
CA PRO A 31 11.09 -18.18 10.16
C PRO A 31 10.90 -18.87 11.52
N HIS A 32 11.70 -18.49 12.51
CA HIS A 32 11.62 -19.03 13.87
C HIS A 32 10.34 -18.58 14.57
N LEU A 33 10.02 -17.29 14.48
CA LEU A 33 8.79 -16.70 15.03
C LEU A 33 7.54 -17.30 14.38
N ARG A 34 7.55 -17.45 13.05
CA ARG A 34 6.48 -18.14 12.33
C ARG A 34 6.28 -19.56 12.85
N THR A 35 7.36 -20.33 12.96
CA THR A 35 7.29 -21.71 13.45
C THR A 35 6.77 -21.77 14.89
N LEU A 36 7.22 -20.85 15.75
CA LEU A 36 6.76 -20.73 17.12
C LEU A 36 5.25 -20.47 17.18
N ILE A 37 4.75 -19.46 16.46
CA ILE A 37 3.34 -19.08 16.46
C ILE A 37 2.48 -20.17 15.81
N HIS A 38 2.93 -20.77 14.71
CA HIS A 38 2.18 -21.83 14.00
C HIS A 38 2.16 -23.16 14.77
N SER A 39 3.10 -23.38 15.69
CA SER A 39 3.13 -24.58 16.55
C SER A 39 2.13 -24.52 17.70
N LEU A 40 1.49 -23.36 17.92
CA LEU A 40 0.57 -23.17 19.04
C LEU A 40 -0.65 -24.07 18.94
N LYS A 41 -1.07 -24.55 20.10
CA LYS A 41 -2.34 -25.22 20.30
C LYS A 41 -3.32 -24.23 20.92
N ALA A 42 -4.61 -24.40 20.67
CA ALA A 42 -5.64 -23.59 21.30
C ALA A 42 -5.59 -23.80 22.82
N SER A 43 -4.94 -22.88 23.52
CA SER A 43 -5.03 -22.73 24.97
C SER A 43 -5.85 -21.47 25.23
N PRO A 44 -6.90 -21.52 26.06
CA PRO A 44 -7.80 -20.38 26.27
C PRO A 44 -7.05 -19.14 26.78
N GLU A 45 -6.01 -19.33 27.60
CA GLU A 45 -5.18 -18.23 28.10
C GLU A 45 -4.48 -17.49 26.97
N ILE A 46 -3.79 -18.20 26.06
CA ILE A 46 -3.00 -17.58 24.98
C ILE A 46 -3.92 -16.97 23.91
N VAL A 47 -5.00 -17.68 23.57
CA VAL A 47 -5.95 -17.24 22.53
C VAL A 47 -6.66 -15.96 22.94
N GLY A 48 -7.03 -15.81 24.22
CA GLY A 48 -7.70 -14.60 24.71
C GLY A 48 -6.75 -13.45 25.07
N SER A 49 -5.56 -13.74 25.60
CA SER A 49 -4.67 -12.69 26.12
C SER A 49 -3.72 -12.08 25.09
N LEU A 50 -3.26 -12.86 24.09
CA LEU A 50 -2.31 -12.36 23.09
C LEU A 50 -2.89 -11.24 22.21
N PRO A 51 -4.10 -11.34 21.64
CA PRO A 51 -4.67 -10.29 20.81
C PRO A 51 -4.75 -8.94 21.54
N THR A 52 -5.24 -8.98 22.79
CA THR A 52 -5.36 -7.80 23.66
C THR A 52 -3.99 -7.21 24.00
N ALA A 53 -3.02 -8.04 24.39
CA ALA A 53 -1.65 -7.61 24.68
C ALA A 53 -0.96 -6.98 23.47
N LEU A 54 -1.18 -7.54 22.28
CA LEU A 54 -0.65 -7.05 21.01
C LEU A 54 -1.24 -5.69 20.66
N CYS A 55 -2.56 -5.53 20.76
CA CYS A 55 -3.24 -4.26 20.52
C CYS A 55 -2.72 -3.15 21.45
N ASN A 56 -2.60 -3.43 22.74
CA ASN A 56 -2.10 -2.46 23.73
C ASN A 56 -0.64 -2.08 23.44
N SER A 57 0.20 -3.06 23.09
CA SER A 57 1.61 -2.83 22.79
C SER A 57 1.81 -2.01 21.50
N ILE A 58 1.01 -2.27 20.47
CA ILE A 58 0.97 -1.46 19.24
C ILE A 58 0.54 -0.03 19.57
N SER A 59 -0.54 0.14 20.33
CA SER A 59 -1.06 1.47 20.70
C SER A 59 -0.01 2.29 21.46
N GLN A 60 0.66 1.68 22.45
CA GLN A 60 1.73 2.32 23.21
C GLN A 60 2.94 2.70 22.34
N ALA A 61 3.35 1.82 21.43
CA ALA A 61 4.46 2.11 20.52
C ALA A 61 4.13 3.21 19.51
N ILE A 62 2.90 3.25 18.98
CA ILE A 62 2.43 4.35 18.12
C ILE A 62 2.38 5.67 18.88
N GLN A 63 1.87 5.69 20.11
CA GLN A 63 1.86 6.89 20.95
C GLN A 63 3.29 7.40 21.21
N LYS A 64 4.21 6.49 21.55
CA LYS A 64 5.62 6.85 21.72
C LYS A 64 6.21 7.43 20.43
N LEU A 65 5.90 6.86 19.26
CA LEU A 65 6.35 7.38 17.98
C LEU A 65 5.77 8.77 17.67
N LYS A 66 4.49 9.01 17.98
CA LYS A 66 3.85 10.33 17.82
C LYS A 66 4.51 11.38 18.70
N ASN A 67 4.79 11.06 19.95
CA ASN A 67 5.45 11.96 20.89
C ASN A 67 6.88 12.33 20.43
N LEU A 68 7.61 11.39 19.83
CA LEU A 68 8.94 11.66 19.25
C LEU A 68 8.89 12.55 18.00
N ASN A 69 7.74 12.67 17.34
CA ASN A 69 7.54 13.54 16.18
C ASN A 69 7.06 14.94 16.54
N ASP A 70 6.60 15.16 17.77
CA ASP A 70 6.07 16.46 18.19
C ASP A 70 7.24 17.39 18.55
N PRO A 71 7.43 18.50 17.81
CA PRO A 71 8.53 19.44 18.05
C PRO A 71 8.42 20.18 19.39
N ASN A 72 7.29 20.11 20.08
CA ASN A 72 7.06 20.71 21.40
C ASN A 72 7.12 19.69 22.56
N TYR A 73 7.53 18.46 22.30
CA TYR A 73 7.56 17.41 23.33
C TYR A 73 8.81 17.53 24.22
N ASP A 74 8.69 18.28 25.32
CA ASP A 74 9.59 18.17 26.48
C ASP A 74 9.30 16.81 27.15
N GLY A 75 10.06 15.78 26.77
CA GLY A 75 9.89 14.43 27.31
C GLY A 75 10.11 14.37 28.83
N PRO A 76 9.55 13.37 29.53
CA PRO A 76 9.85 13.17 30.93
C PRO A 76 11.34 12.88 31.09
N ASP A 77 12.01 13.64 31.95
CA ASP A 77 13.39 13.44 32.37
C ASP A 77 13.67 11.95 32.59
N LEU A 78 14.43 11.35 31.67
CA LEU A 78 15.00 10.01 31.81
C LEU A 78 16.14 10.06 32.84
N ALA A 79 15.79 10.35 34.09
CA ALA A 79 16.66 10.30 35.24
C ALA A 79 15.87 10.00 36.52
N SER A 80 15.19 8.86 36.58
CA SER A 80 14.80 8.28 37.89
C SER A 80 14.79 6.76 37.84
N GLY A 81 15.91 6.19 38.28
CA GLY A 81 16.16 4.76 38.43
C GLY A 81 17.34 4.54 39.38
N GLU A 82 17.06 4.68 40.66
CA GLU A 82 17.68 4.03 41.84
C GLU A 82 19.22 4.03 42.05
N ASN A 83 19.59 4.66 43.16
CA ASN A 83 20.61 4.27 44.15
C ASN A 83 22.11 4.25 43.75
N SER A 84 22.79 5.37 44.03
CA SER A 84 24.15 5.32 44.58
C SER A 84 24.44 6.51 45.51
N PRO A 85 25.33 6.34 46.52
CA PRO A 85 25.37 7.20 47.71
C PRO A 85 26.02 8.55 47.43
N LYS A 86 25.46 9.62 48.04
CA LYS A 86 26.04 10.96 48.07
C LYS A 86 27.34 10.97 48.89
N THR A 87 28.47 11.26 48.25
CA THR A 87 29.70 11.71 48.93
C THR A 87 29.79 13.24 48.96
N PRO A 88 30.34 13.85 50.02
CA PRO A 88 30.39 15.31 50.17
C PRO A 88 31.54 15.93 49.36
N PRO A 89 31.47 17.24 49.01
CA PRO A 89 32.42 17.86 48.09
C PRO A 89 33.70 18.31 48.81
N PRO A 90 34.89 18.16 48.23
CA PRO A 90 36.04 18.95 48.64
C PRO A 90 36.09 20.28 47.89
N LYS A 91 36.82 21.20 48.51
CA LYS A 91 36.79 22.66 48.33
C LYS A 91 37.21 23.16 46.94
N ARG A 92 36.54 24.25 46.54
CA ARG A 92 36.87 25.23 45.48
C ARG A 92 38.39 25.39 45.21
N VAL A 93 38.75 25.32 43.94
CA VAL A 93 39.84 26.13 43.36
C VAL A 93 39.30 26.95 42.20
N ARG A 94 39.61 28.23 42.22
CA ARG A 94 39.12 29.32 41.37
C ARG A 94 40.15 29.55 40.25
N ARG A 95 39.77 29.52 38.97
CA ARG A 95 40.40 30.22 37.81
C ARG A 95 39.57 29.90 36.56
N SER A 96 38.87 30.88 36.00
CA SER A 96 39.30 31.80 34.94
C SER A 96 38.62 31.41 33.62
N GLY A 97 37.55 32.12 33.29
CA GLY A 97 36.80 31.91 32.05
C GLY A 97 37.45 32.62 30.86
N ARG A 98 37.44 31.94 29.70
CA ARG A 98 37.14 32.52 28.39
C ARG A 98 37.06 31.42 27.33
N ASN A 99 35.95 31.41 26.59
CA ASN A 99 35.65 30.66 25.36
C ASN A 99 35.65 29.12 25.42
N ARG A 100 34.50 28.53 25.76
CA ARG A 100 34.13 27.16 25.35
C ARG A 100 32.65 26.94 24.99
N GLU A 101 31.81 27.97 25.07
CA GLU A 101 30.34 27.79 25.01
C GLU A 101 29.73 27.58 23.61
N LYS A 102 30.52 27.61 22.52
CA LYS A 102 29.98 27.40 21.16
C LYS A 102 30.20 26.00 20.58
N GLU A 103 31.20 25.26 21.06
CA GLU A 103 31.46 23.88 20.59
C GLU A 103 30.70 22.82 21.42
N ASP A 104 30.44 23.10 22.70
CA ASP A 104 29.72 22.19 23.61
C ASP A 104 28.20 22.17 23.37
N VAL A 105 27.61 23.27 22.89
CA VAL A 105 26.18 23.35 22.58
C VAL A 105 25.84 22.64 21.26
N ASP A 106 26.72 22.77 20.25
CA ASP A 106 26.51 22.15 18.94
C ASP A 106 26.81 20.64 18.95
N SER A 107 27.71 20.19 19.82
CA SER A 107 27.96 18.76 20.09
C SER A 107 26.85 18.11 20.93
N SER A 108 26.38 18.76 22.00
CA SER A 108 25.26 18.24 22.81
C SER A 108 23.93 18.22 22.05
N ALA A 109 23.66 19.21 21.19
CA ALA A 109 22.49 19.22 20.32
C ALA A 109 22.55 18.14 19.22
N LYS A 110 23.75 17.82 18.71
CA LYS A 110 23.94 16.68 17.80
C LYS A 110 23.75 15.35 18.50
N GLU A 111 24.33 15.16 19.68
CA GLU A 111 24.19 13.92 20.46
C GLU A 111 22.74 13.67 20.92
N SER A 112 21.99 14.71 21.28
CA SER A 112 20.57 14.58 21.66
C SER A 112 19.70 14.21 20.46
N LYS A 113 19.99 14.76 19.29
CA LYS A 113 19.29 14.42 18.04
C LYS A 113 19.59 13.00 17.58
N ASP A 114 20.85 12.57 17.64
CA ASP A 114 21.27 11.21 17.27
C ASP A 114 20.60 10.15 18.15
N ARG A 115 20.55 10.38 19.48
CA ARG A 115 19.82 9.51 20.42
C ARG A 115 18.32 9.46 20.16
N THR A 116 17.72 10.57 19.72
CA THR A 116 16.28 10.62 19.42
C THR A 116 15.95 9.80 18.17
N GLU A 117 16.79 9.87 17.13
CA GLU A 117 16.67 9.03 15.93
C GLU A 117 16.90 7.55 16.24
N ASP A 118 17.87 7.20 17.10
CA ASP A 118 18.08 5.81 17.54
C ASP A 118 16.85 5.23 18.26
N VAL A 119 16.26 6.01 19.17
CA VAL A 119 15.04 5.60 19.89
C VAL A 119 13.87 5.47 18.92
N ARG A 120 13.73 6.39 17.97
CA ARG A 120 12.71 6.33 16.91
C ARG A 120 12.85 5.05 16.09
N GLN A 121 14.05 4.73 15.61
CA GLN A 121 14.31 3.53 14.83
C GLN A 121 13.97 2.26 15.62
N SER A 122 14.34 2.22 16.91
CA SER A 122 13.98 1.10 17.80
C SER A 122 12.46 0.92 17.96
N VAL A 123 11.70 2.01 18.02
CA VAL A 123 10.23 1.96 18.07
C VAL A 123 9.64 1.45 16.76
N LEU A 124 10.19 1.87 15.61
CA LEU A 124 9.76 1.40 14.29
C LEU A 124 10.02 -0.11 14.11
N GLU A 125 11.20 -0.60 14.49
CA GLU A 125 11.52 -2.04 14.48
C GLU A 125 10.58 -2.85 15.39
N THR A 126 10.23 -2.29 16.55
CA THR A 126 9.29 -2.89 17.49
C THR A 126 7.89 -3.00 16.88
N LEU A 127 7.40 -1.93 16.23
CA LEU A 127 6.13 -1.95 15.52
C LEU A 127 6.14 -2.95 14.36
N GLN A 128 7.24 -3.02 13.60
CA GLN A 128 7.38 -3.96 12.49
C GLN A 128 7.30 -5.41 12.98
N PHE A 129 7.92 -5.70 14.12
CA PHE A 129 7.81 -6.98 14.79
C PHE A 129 6.38 -7.31 15.21
N PHE A 130 5.65 -6.36 15.82
CA PHE A 130 4.25 -6.55 16.20
C PHE A 130 3.34 -6.78 14.99
N ALA A 131 3.54 -6.03 13.90
CA ALA A 131 2.84 -6.26 12.64
C ALA A 131 3.13 -7.66 12.08
N TYR A 132 4.37 -8.14 12.19
CA TYR A 132 4.74 -9.50 11.78
C TYR A 132 4.06 -10.57 12.65
N ILE A 133 4.01 -10.40 13.97
CA ILE A 133 3.27 -11.31 14.86
C ILE A 133 1.79 -11.36 14.48
N LEU A 134 1.17 -10.19 14.28
CA LEU A 134 -0.22 -10.08 13.87
C LEU A 134 -0.47 -10.87 12.58
N LEU A 135 0.42 -10.69 11.60
CA LEU A 135 0.39 -11.43 10.33
C LEU A 135 0.47 -12.95 10.54
N GLN A 136 1.29 -13.44 11.46
CA GLN A 136 1.37 -14.87 11.75
C GLN A 136 0.12 -15.37 12.51
N CYS A 137 -0.47 -14.57 13.39
CA CYS A 137 -1.69 -14.93 14.11
C CYS A 137 -2.87 -15.09 13.15
N ILE A 138 -3.07 -14.15 12.22
CA ILE A 138 -4.12 -14.26 11.19
C ILE A 138 -3.81 -15.34 10.14
N SER A 139 -2.53 -15.66 9.94
CA SER A 139 -2.10 -16.69 9.00
C SER A 139 -2.07 -18.09 9.61
N HIS A 140 -2.44 -18.23 10.89
CA HIS A 140 -2.30 -19.47 11.63
C HIS A 140 -3.03 -20.64 10.94
N PRO A 141 -2.37 -21.79 10.67
CA PRO A 141 -2.95 -22.88 9.87
C PRO A 141 -4.24 -23.45 10.45
N ARG A 142 -4.35 -23.48 11.78
CA ARG A 142 -5.54 -23.97 12.51
C ARG A 142 -6.56 -22.88 12.85
N GLY A 143 -6.30 -21.62 12.51
CA GLY A 143 -7.22 -20.51 12.82
C GLY A 143 -7.60 -20.40 14.29
N ILE A 144 -6.63 -20.53 15.21
CA ILE A 144 -6.93 -20.58 16.66
C ILE A 144 -7.30 -19.22 17.27
N PHE A 145 -7.03 -18.12 16.55
CA PHE A 145 -7.33 -16.76 17.00
C PHE A 145 -8.57 -16.25 16.25
N ASN A 146 -9.50 -15.64 16.97
CA ASN A 146 -10.65 -14.99 16.34
C ASN A 146 -10.21 -13.70 15.65
N ALA A 147 -10.71 -13.46 14.44
CA ALA A 147 -10.40 -12.24 13.69
C ALA A 147 -10.91 -10.98 14.41
N SER A 148 -12.05 -11.06 15.09
CA SER A 148 -12.62 -9.96 15.89
C SER A 148 -11.65 -9.43 16.94
N ASP A 149 -10.92 -10.33 17.60
CA ASP A 149 -10.06 -9.99 18.74
C ASP A 149 -8.74 -9.36 18.26
N LEU A 150 -8.32 -9.69 17.04
CA LEU A 150 -7.12 -9.16 16.39
C LEU A 150 -7.40 -7.87 15.59
N LEU A 151 -8.65 -7.60 15.22
CA LEU A 151 -9.03 -6.47 14.37
C LEU A 151 -8.62 -5.09 14.95
N PRO A 152 -8.74 -4.81 16.26
CA PRO A 152 -8.29 -3.55 16.83
C PRO A 152 -6.80 -3.27 16.57
N ALA A 153 -5.95 -4.29 16.74
CA ALA A 153 -4.51 -4.18 16.46
C ALA A 153 -4.24 -3.89 14.98
N ALA A 154 -4.97 -4.52 14.07
CA ALA A 154 -4.84 -4.27 12.62
C ALA A 154 -5.28 -2.85 12.25
N ARG A 155 -6.38 -2.37 12.83
CA ARG A 155 -6.89 -1.01 12.63
C ARG A 155 -5.89 0.04 13.11
N GLU A 156 -5.28 -0.15 14.27
CA GLU A 156 -4.27 0.77 14.78
C GLU A 156 -3.07 0.90 13.83
N LEU A 157 -2.55 -0.23 13.31
CA LEU A 157 -1.47 -0.18 12.33
C LEU A 157 -1.92 0.49 11.02
N HIS A 158 -3.10 0.11 10.51
CA HIS A 158 -3.65 0.66 9.26
C HIS A 158 -3.89 2.18 9.34
N ASN A 159 -4.50 2.66 10.42
CA ASN A 159 -4.87 4.07 10.57
C ASN A 159 -3.65 4.98 10.71
N ASN A 160 -2.50 4.44 11.11
CA ASN A 160 -1.25 5.17 11.27
C ASN A 160 -0.25 4.87 10.13
N LEU A 161 -0.70 4.30 9.01
CA LEU A 161 0.21 3.90 7.92
C LEU A 161 0.99 5.08 7.31
N VAL A 162 0.40 6.27 7.29
CA VAL A 162 1.07 7.52 6.88
C VAL A 162 2.22 7.89 7.82
N LEU A 163 2.08 7.61 9.12
CA LEU A 163 3.14 7.85 10.12
C LEU A 163 4.39 6.98 9.84
N PHE A 164 4.20 5.85 9.17
CA PHE A 164 5.24 4.86 8.88
C PHE A 164 5.90 5.06 7.51
N GLU A 165 5.51 6.08 6.74
CA GLU A 165 5.91 6.22 5.32
C GLU A 165 7.43 6.15 5.09
N MET A 166 8.22 6.69 6.02
CA MET A 166 9.68 6.67 5.94
C MET A 166 10.29 5.28 6.22
N ASP A 167 9.58 4.42 6.97
CA ASP A 167 10.00 3.05 7.23
C ASP A 167 9.31 2.08 6.26
N THR A 168 10.06 1.75 5.20
CA THR A 168 9.56 0.84 4.16
C THR A 168 9.30 -0.58 4.68
N GLY A 169 9.95 -1.00 5.78
CA GLY A 169 9.71 -2.27 6.43
C GLY A 169 8.32 -2.30 7.03
N LEU A 170 8.12 -1.58 8.13
CA LEU A 170 6.86 -1.46 8.86
C LEU A 170 5.65 -1.21 7.95
N SER A 171 5.78 -0.29 6.98
CA SER A 171 4.69 -0.03 6.02
C SER A 171 4.36 -1.26 5.17
N CYS A 172 5.36 -2.03 4.72
CA CYS A 172 5.16 -3.27 3.98
C CYS A 172 4.58 -4.40 4.82
N GLU A 173 5.06 -4.58 6.05
CA GLU A 173 4.50 -5.55 6.99
C GLU A 173 3.02 -5.21 7.28
N THR A 174 2.70 -3.94 7.53
CA THR A 174 1.33 -3.49 7.77
C THR A 174 0.42 -3.69 6.56
N ALA A 175 0.88 -3.33 5.37
CA ALA A 175 0.12 -3.60 4.14
C ALA A 175 -0.09 -5.11 3.91
N SER A 176 0.87 -5.95 4.33
CA SER A 176 0.73 -7.42 4.24
C SER A 176 -0.31 -7.96 5.22
N VAL A 177 -0.45 -7.36 6.42
CA VAL A 177 -1.56 -7.65 7.34
C VAL A 177 -2.89 -7.34 6.66
N CYS A 178 -3.05 -6.14 6.09
CA CYS A 178 -4.29 -5.71 5.43
C CYS A 178 -4.63 -6.61 4.23
N GLU A 179 -3.62 -6.96 3.41
CA GLU A 179 -3.80 -7.84 2.24
C GLU A 179 -4.24 -9.25 2.64
N VAL A 180 -3.62 -9.84 3.67
CA VAL A 180 -4.03 -11.18 4.15
C VAL A 180 -5.43 -11.13 4.77
N TRP A 181 -5.76 -10.05 5.48
CA TRP A 181 -7.10 -9.83 6.03
C TRP A 181 -8.16 -9.85 4.93
N TRP A 182 -7.90 -9.11 3.84
CA TRP A 182 -8.77 -9.04 2.68
C TRP A 182 -8.88 -10.40 1.96
N LYS A 183 -7.76 -11.05 1.65
CA LYS A 183 -7.73 -12.33 0.91
C LYS A 183 -8.40 -13.48 1.65
N ARG A 184 -8.38 -13.46 2.98
CA ARG A 184 -9.01 -14.49 3.82
C ARG A 184 -10.46 -14.18 4.17
N ASP A 185 -11.00 -13.09 3.64
CA ASP A 185 -12.38 -12.66 3.88
C ASP A 185 -12.72 -12.54 5.37
N LEU A 186 -11.78 -12.00 6.16
CA LEU A 186 -11.95 -11.90 7.61
C LEU A 186 -12.92 -10.76 7.96
N THR A 187 -13.62 -10.92 9.09
CA THR A 187 -14.57 -9.93 9.60
C THR A 187 -13.94 -8.55 9.74
N GLY A 188 -14.64 -7.51 9.25
CA GLY A 188 -14.21 -6.11 9.34
C GLY A 188 -13.10 -5.71 8.36
N LYS A 189 -12.81 -6.53 7.35
CA LYS A 189 -11.81 -6.24 6.29
C LYS A 189 -11.99 -4.86 5.64
N GLU A 190 -13.23 -4.37 5.56
CA GLU A 190 -13.61 -3.10 4.95
C GLU A 190 -12.95 -1.92 5.67
N SER A 191 -12.71 -2.05 6.98
CA SER A 191 -12.06 -0.99 7.77
C SER A 191 -10.54 -0.88 7.58
N LEU A 192 -9.95 -1.73 6.74
CA LEU A 192 -8.50 -1.82 6.51
C LEU A 192 -8.09 -1.46 5.08
N ILE A 193 -8.99 -0.85 4.28
CA ILE A 193 -8.73 -0.59 2.85
C ILE A 193 -8.36 0.87 2.56
N THR A 194 -8.83 1.83 3.36
CA THR A 194 -8.79 3.27 3.02
C THR A 194 -7.36 3.81 2.95
N GLN A 195 -6.44 3.32 3.77
CA GLN A 195 -5.02 3.68 3.73
C GLN A 195 -4.15 2.63 3.04
N SER A 196 -4.55 1.35 3.08
CA SER A 196 -3.73 0.28 2.49
C SER A 196 -3.72 0.31 0.95
N LEU A 197 -4.85 0.59 0.29
CA LEU A 197 -4.90 0.64 -1.18
C LEU A 197 -4.09 1.81 -1.78
N PRO A 198 -4.22 3.07 -1.32
CA PRO A 198 -3.37 4.16 -1.79
C PRO A 198 -1.88 3.85 -1.60
N PHE A 199 -1.50 3.30 -0.44
CA PHE A 199 -0.12 2.90 -0.19
C PHE A 199 0.37 1.83 -1.18
N MET A 200 -0.42 0.77 -1.41
CA MET A 200 -0.04 -0.30 -2.32
C MET A 200 0.12 0.19 -3.76
N LEU A 201 -0.76 1.08 -4.21
CA LEU A 201 -0.66 1.73 -5.52
C LEU A 201 0.58 2.62 -5.62
N SER A 202 0.79 3.50 -4.64
CA SER A 202 1.97 4.36 -4.55
C SER A 202 3.26 3.54 -4.59
N ARG A 203 3.34 2.48 -3.79
CA ARG A 203 4.46 1.55 -3.76
C ARG A 203 4.70 0.87 -5.11
N ALA A 204 3.65 0.37 -5.76
CA ALA A 204 3.77 -0.28 -7.08
C ALA A 204 4.27 0.69 -8.16
N LEU A 205 3.84 1.96 -8.11
CA LEU A 205 4.28 3.02 -9.01
C LEU A 205 5.73 3.46 -8.75
N THR A 206 6.14 3.51 -7.49
CA THR A 206 7.47 3.97 -7.05
C THR A 206 8.54 2.91 -7.28
N PHE A 207 8.38 1.70 -6.73
CA PHE A 207 9.41 0.65 -6.81
C PHE A 207 9.38 -0.15 -8.10
N LYS A 208 8.27 -0.07 -8.85
CA LYS A 208 8.11 -0.68 -10.17
C LYS A 208 8.41 -2.20 -10.20
N LYS A 209 8.02 -2.93 -9.14
CA LYS A 209 8.18 -4.39 -9.08
C LYS A 209 6.89 -5.10 -9.50
N LYS A 210 7.03 -6.16 -10.31
CA LYS A 210 5.88 -6.99 -10.77
C LYS A 210 5.06 -7.58 -9.62
N ILE A 211 5.74 -7.90 -8.51
CA ILE A 211 5.07 -8.44 -7.32
C ILE A 211 4.10 -7.42 -6.72
N ASP A 212 4.43 -6.13 -6.71
CA ASP A 212 3.56 -5.10 -6.16
C ASP A 212 2.32 -4.89 -7.07
N VAL A 213 2.48 -4.96 -8.39
CA VAL A 213 1.33 -4.96 -9.34
C VAL A 213 0.43 -6.17 -9.13
N HIS A 214 1.00 -7.35 -8.89
CA HIS A 214 0.20 -8.54 -8.59
C HIS A 214 -0.60 -8.36 -7.29
N ARG A 215 0.00 -7.80 -6.24
CA ARG A 215 -0.67 -7.52 -4.97
C ARG A 215 -1.82 -6.52 -5.12
N VAL A 216 -1.60 -5.43 -5.86
CA VAL A 216 -2.65 -4.44 -6.20
C VAL A 216 -3.81 -5.13 -6.93
N TYR A 217 -3.52 -5.92 -7.97
CA TYR A 217 -4.57 -6.65 -8.70
C TYR A 217 -5.34 -7.65 -7.82
N ALA A 218 -4.68 -8.29 -6.86
CA ALA A 218 -5.30 -9.22 -5.93
C ALA A 218 -6.26 -8.53 -4.94
N MET A 219 -6.05 -7.23 -4.66
CA MET A 219 -6.93 -6.43 -3.80
C MET A 219 -7.95 -5.57 -4.55
N ARG A 220 -7.99 -5.62 -5.89
CA ARG A 220 -8.80 -4.70 -6.72
C ARG A 220 -10.27 -4.61 -6.30
N GLU A 221 -10.89 -5.72 -5.88
CA GLU A 221 -12.30 -5.74 -5.49
C GLU A 221 -12.59 -4.86 -4.27
N ALA A 222 -11.59 -4.53 -3.45
CA ALA A 222 -11.72 -3.58 -2.36
C ALA A 222 -12.04 -2.16 -2.86
N LEU A 223 -11.69 -1.83 -4.10
CA LEU A 223 -12.03 -0.53 -4.69
C LEU A 223 -13.55 -0.35 -4.87
N LEU A 224 -14.33 -1.43 -4.92
CA LEU A 224 -15.79 -1.35 -5.01
C LEU A 224 -16.44 -0.74 -3.75
N LEU A 225 -15.71 -0.66 -2.64
CA LEU A 225 -16.20 -0.10 -1.39
C LEU A 225 -15.98 1.42 -1.27
N PHE A 226 -15.31 2.03 -2.24
CA PHE A 226 -15.06 3.47 -2.24
C PHE A 226 -16.20 4.21 -2.94
N ASP A 227 -16.56 5.37 -2.39
CA ASP A 227 -17.42 6.32 -3.07
C ASP A 227 -16.58 7.16 -4.05
N PHE A 228 -16.78 6.93 -5.34
CA PHE A 228 -16.06 7.65 -6.39
C PHE A 228 -16.57 9.06 -6.66
N GLU A 229 -17.62 9.49 -5.97
CA GLU A 229 -18.07 10.89 -5.98
C GLU A 229 -17.49 11.68 -4.80
N ASP A 230 -16.87 11.02 -3.82
CA ASP A 230 -16.21 11.69 -2.70
C ASP A 230 -14.85 12.30 -3.13
N ASP A 231 -14.60 13.53 -2.69
CA ASP A 231 -13.36 14.27 -2.89
C ASP A 231 -12.24 13.76 -1.97
N SER A 232 -12.58 13.12 -0.85
CA SER A 232 -11.60 12.55 0.10
C SER A 232 -10.70 11.49 -0.54
N ILE A 233 -11.13 10.90 -1.65
CA ILE A 233 -10.39 9.87 -2.38
C ILE A 233 -9.67 10.41 -3.64
N ALA A 234 -9.55 11.73 -3.79
CA ALA A 234 -8.90 12.37 -4.94
C ALA A 234 -7.47 11.83 -5.19
N ASP A 235 -6.68 11.65 -4.13
CA ASP A 235 -5.32 11.10 -4.24
C ASP A 235 -5.32 9.64 -4.73
N LEU A 236 -6.31 8.84 -4.29
CA LEU A 236 -6.50 7.48 -4.78
C LEU A 236 -6.84 7.46 -6.27
N LYS A 237 -7.78 8.32 -6.71
CA LYS A 237 -8.12 8.50 -8.14
C LYS A 237 -6.88 8.88 -8.94
N LEU A 238 -6.07 9.83 -8.45
CA LEU A 238 -4.82 10.24 -9.11
C LEU A 238 -3.82 9.07 -9.24
N LEU A 239 -3.64 8.27 -8.18
CA LEU A 239 -2.78 7.09 -8.21
C LEU A 239 -3.27 6.06 -9.25
N MET A 240 -4.58 5.82 -9.31
CA MET A 240 -5.20 4.94 -10.30
C MET A 240 -4.96 5.43 -11.74
N MET A 241 -5.12 6.72 -11.99
CA MET A 241 -4.84 7.31 -13.30
C MET A 241 -3.35 7.20 -13.68
N ARG A 242 -2.44 7.33 -12.72
CA ARG A 242 -1.00 7.09 -12.97
C ARG A 242 -0.69 5.64 -13.34
N CYS A 243 -1.47 4.66 -12.90
CA CYS A 243 -1.32 3.26 -13.31
C CYS A 243 -1.57 3.08 -14.81
N LEU A 244 -2.53 3.81 -15.39
CA LEU A 244 -2.91 3.70 -16.80
C LEU A 244 -1.76 3.99 -17.76
N ILE A 245 -0.89 4.95 -17.44
CA ILE A 245 0.27 5.32 -18.25
C ILE A 245 1.58 4.68 -17.77
N SER A 246 1.53 3.86 -16.72
CA SER A 246 2.72 3.22 -16.16
C SER A 246 3.22 2.10 -17.07
N PRO A 247 4.48 2.15 -17.55
CA PRO A 247 5.03 1.09 -18.39
C PRO A 247 5.00 -0.29 -17.74
N LEU A 248 5.07 -0.36 -16.41
CA LEU A 248 5.02 -1.63 -15.68
C LEU A 248 3.62 -2.25 -15.72
N PHE A 249 2.57 -1.44 -15.51
CA PHE A 249 1.20 -1.92 -15.55
C PHE A 249 0.82 -2.36 -16.97
N LEU A 250 1.16 -1.56 -17.99
CA LEU A 250 0.88 -1.91 -19.38
C LEU A 250 1.59 -3.20 -19.84
N LYS A 251 2.82 -3.43 -19.39
CA LYS A 251 3.60 -4.63 -19.75
C LYS A 251 3.13 -5.90 -19.05
N THR A 252 2.43 -5.81 -17.92
CA THR A 252 2.06 -6.99 -17.12
C THR A 252 0.59 -7.34 -17.30
N GLU A 253 0.29 -8.63 -17.38
CA GLU A 253 -1.09 -9.12 -17.51
C GLU A 253 -1.98 -8.67 -16.34
N ASN A 254 -1.48 -8.78 -15.10
CA ASN A 254 -2.20 -8.30 -13.92
C ASN A 254 -2.40 -6.77 -13.94
N GLY A 255 -1.44 -6.02 -14.49
CA GLY A 255 -1.57 -4.57 -14.62
C GLY A 255 -2.64 -4.18 -15.64
N ARG A 256 -2.68 -4.82 -16.82
CA ARG A 256 -3.74 -4.58 -17.82
C ARG A 256 -5.12 -4.99 -17.30
N LYS A 257 -5.23 -6.13 -16.61
CA LYS A 257 -6.48 -6.56 -15.96
C LYS A 257 -6.92 -5.59 -14.86
N PHE A 258 -5.98 -5.09 -14.05
CA PHE A 258 -6.28 -4.07 -13.05
C PHE A 258 -6.82 -2.81 -13.70
N ILE A 259 -6.15 -2.30 -14.74
CA ILE A 259 -6.59 -1.08 -15.43
C ILE A 259 -7.98 -1.28 -16.04
N ALA A 260 -8.23 -2.40 -16.72
CA ALA A 260 -9.55 -2.69 -17.29
C ALA A 260 -10.64 -2.78 -16.21
N PHE A 261 -10.33 -3.33 -15.03
CA PHE A 261 -11.25 -3.34 -13.89
C PHE A 261 -11.62 -1.93 -13.42
N MET A 262 -10.71 -0.94 -13.50
CA MET A 262 -11.02 0.44 -13.08
C MET A 262 -12.18 1.07 -13.87
N PHE A 263 -12.42 0.61 -15.09
CA PHE A 263 -13.53 1.10 -15.93
C PHE A 263 -14.90 0.68 -15.38
N GLY A 264 -14.96 -0.34 -14.51
CA GLY A 264 -16.20 -0.76 -13.85
C GLY A 264 -16.52 0.01 -12.57
N LEU A 265 -15.65 0.93 -12.13
CA LEU A 265 -15.78 1.57 -10.81
C LEU A 265 -16.62 2.85 -10.83
N SER A 266 -16.43 3.70 -11.84
CA SER A 266 -17.21 4.93 -12.02
C SER A 266 -17.17 5.37 -13.48
N ARG A 267 -18.29 5.93 -13.96
CA ARG A 267 -18.39 6.52 -15.30
C ARG A 267 -17.38 7.66 -15.49
N GLN A 268 -17.15 8.46 -14.45
CA GLN A 268 -16.19 9.56 -14.53
C GLN A 268 -14.77 9.03 -14.77
N LEU A 269 -14.38 7.95 -14.07
CA LEU A 269 -13.10 7.28 -14.31
C LEU A 269 -12.99 6.72 -15.74
N VAL A 270 -14.07 6.18 -16.31
CA VAL A 270 -14.08 5.70 -17.71
C VAL A 270 -13.73 6.84 -18.66
N LYS A 271 -14.41 7.99 -18.53
CA LYS A 271 -14.18 9.15 -19.39
C LYS A 271 -12.75 9.67 -19.27
N GLU A 272 -12.25 9.80 -18.04
CA GLU A 272 -10.87 10.24 -17.77
C GLU A 272 -9.84 9.24 -18.32
N ALA A 273 -10.06 7.94 -18.14
CA ALA A 273 -9.19 6.89 -18.64
C ALA A 273 -9.14 6.87 -20.18
N LEU A 274 -10.29 6.97 -20.85
CA LEU A 274 -10.35 7.03 -22.32
C LEU A 274 -9.68 8.29 -22.87
N ALA A 275 -9.91 9.45 -22.23
CA ALA A 275 -9.24 10.71 -22.59
C ALA A 275 -7.72 10.61 -22.40
N MET A 276 -7.27 9.99 -21.30
CA MET A 276 -5.85 9.77 -21.05
C MET A 276 -5.25 8.81 -22.06
N ILE A 277 -5.87 7.67 -22.39
CA ILE A 277 -5.42 6.77 -23.46
C ILE A 277 -5.27 7.54 -24.77
N ARG A 278 -6.28 8.34 -25.14
CA ARG A 278 -6.27 9.17 -26.35
C ARG A 278 -5.05 10.11 -26.39
N SER A 279 -4.76 10.79 -25.28
CA SER A 279 -3.60 11.69 -25.18
C SER A 279 -2.26 10.99 -25.43
N GLN A 280 -2.17 9.68 -25.17
CA GLN A 280 -0.94 8.90 -25.34
C GLN A 280 -0.75 8.38 -26.76
N VAL A 281 -1.77 8.39 -27.62
CA VAL A 281 -1.71 7.79 -28.97
C VAL A 281 -0.59 8.36 -29.85
N PRO A 282 -0.37 9.68 -29.93
CA PRO A 282 0.68 10.26 -30.79
C PRO A 282 2.10 9.85 -30.36
N PHE A 283 2.30 9.57 -29.08
CA PHE A 283 3.62 9.35 -28.47
C PHE A 283 3.84 7.90 -28.01
N GLY A 284 2.81 7.07 -28.11
CA GLY A 284 2.79 5.71 -27.59
C GLY A 284 3.73 4.78 -28.36
N ARG A 285 4.55 4.02 -27.63
CA ARG A 285 5.30 2.90 -28.22
C ARG A 285 4.33 1.80 -28.66
N LYS A 286 4.72 1.02 -29.68
CA LYS A 286 3.93 -0.11 -30.22
C LYS A 286 3.28 -0.97 -29.11
N SER A 287 4.07 -1.44 -28.14
CA SER A 287 3.59 -2.31 -27.05
C SER A 287 2.62 -1.62 -26.08
N ALA A 288 2.73 -0.31 -25.89
CA ALA A 288 1.78 0.45 -25.07
C ALA A 288 0.44 0.60 -25.80
N LEU A 289 0.47 0.90 -27.10
CA LEU A 289 -0.73 1.02 -27.94
C LEU A 289 -1.49 -0.31 -28.04
N GLU A 290 -0.77 -1.42 -28.20
CA GLU A 290 -1.36 -2.77 -28.17
C GLU A 290 -1.99 -3.06 -26.80
N ALA A 291 -1.33 -2.69 -25.70
CA ALA A 291 -1.88 -2.82 -24.36
C ALA A 291 -3.15 -1.98 -24.15
N PHE A 292 -3.20 -0.74 -24.68
CA PHE A 292 -4.41 0.08 -24.62
C PHE A 292 -5.58 -0.53 -25.39
N GLY A 293 -5.32 -1.13 -26.56
CA GLY A 293 -6.33 -1.88 -27.30
C GLY A 293 -6.91 -3.04 -26.48
N GLU A 294 -6.03 -3.84 -25.86
CA GLU A 294 -6.45 -4.95 -25.00
C GLU A 294 -7.24 -4.48 -23.76
N ILE A 295 -6.77 -3.43 -23.09
CA ILE A 295 -7.45 -2.84 -21.93
C ILE A 295 -8.85 -2.35 -22.31
N SER A 296 -8.96 -1.61 -23.42
CA SER A 296 -10.23 -1.05 -23.89
C SER A 296 -11.22 -2.17 -24.27
N PHE A 297 -10.74 -3.24 -24.91
CA PHE A 297 -11.57 -4.40 -25.22
C PHE A 297 -12.07 -5.13 -23.96
N ARG A 298 -11.19 -5.34 -22.98
CA ARG A 298 -11.58 -5.96 -21.70
C ARG A 298 -12.61 -5.11 -20.95
N ALA A 299 -12.40 -3.80 -20.91
CA ALA A 299 -13.34 -2.86 -20.31
C ALA A 299 -14.70 -2.87 -21.02
N TRP A 300 -14.70 -2.85 -22.36
CA TRP A 300 -15.93 -2.94 -23.16
C TRP A 300 -16.73 -4.21 -22.88
N LYS A 301 -16.05 -5.36 -22.72
CA LYS A 301 -16.71 -6.64 -22.44
C LYS A 301 -17.48 -6.65 -21.12
N THR A 302 -17.03 -5.89 -20.14
CA THR A 302 -17.67 -5.79 -18.81
C THR A 302 -18.54 -4.55 -18.66
N ALA A 303 -18.51 -3.62 -19.61
CA ALA A 303 -19.25 -2.37 -19.53
C ALA A 303 -20.71 -2.56 -19.93
N GLU A 304 -21.59 -1.89 -19.21
CA GLU A 304 -23.03 -1.85 -19.46
C GLU A 304 -23.54 -0.39 -19.46
N GLY A 305 -24.71 -0.17 -20.05
CA GLY A 305 -25.36 1.14 -20.11
C GLY A 305 -24.46 2.25 -20.67
N GLU A 306 -24.44 3.38 -19.96
CA GLU A 306 -23.72 4.60 -20.34
C GLU A 306 -22.19 4.40 -20.48
N ALA A 307 -21.58 3.56 -19.64
CA ALA A 307 -20.14 3.30 -19.73
C ALA A 307 -19.78 2.59 -21.04
N ARG A 308 -20.68 1.72 -21.53
CA ARG A 308 -20.50 1.05 -22.82
C ARG A 308 -20.61 2.04 -23.99
N ILE A 309 -21.53 2.98 -23.92
CA ILE A 309 -21.68 4.07 -24.90
C ILE A 309 -20.43 4.96 -24.92
N ASP A 310 -19.90 5.33 -23.75
CA ASP A 310 -18.67 6.14 -23.65
C ASP A 310 -17.47 5.42 -24.31
N ILE A 311 -17.39 4.08 -24.23
CA ILE A 311 -16.36 3.30 -24.93
C ILE A 311 -16.65 3.18 -26.43
N GLU A 312 -17.88 2.83 -26.82
CA GLU A 312 -18.26 2.60 -28.22
C GLU A 312 -18.26 3.92 -29.02
N ASP A 313 -19.21 4.81 -28.74
CA ASP A 313 -19.43 6.01 -29.53
C ASP A 313 -18.44 7.12 -29.12
N GLY A 314 -18.07 7.19 -27.84
CA GLY A 314 -17.16 8.22 -27.32
C GLY A 314 -15.68 7.99 -27.67
N PHE A 315 -15.22 6.73 -27.70
CA PHE A 315 -13.82 6.39 -27.92
C PHE A 315 -13.56 5.63 -29.22
N LEU A 316 -14.22 4.50 -29.46
CA LEU A 316 -13.93 3.67 -30.63
C LEU A 316 -14.30 4.36 -31.94
N GLN A 317 -15.48 4.97 -32.03
CA GLN A 317 -15.87 5.70 -33.24
C GLN A 317 -14.90 6.85 -33.55
N LEU A 318 -14.50 7.58 -32.51
CA LEU A 318 -13.51 8.65 -32.65
C LEU A 318 -12.13 8.12 -33.08
N MET A 319 -11.70 6.95 -32.61
CA MET A 319 -10.47 6.31 -33.08
C MET A 319 -10.59 5.91 -34.56
N ILE A 320 -11.74 5.37 -35.00
CA ILE A 320 -11.96 5.03 -36.41
C ILE A 320 -11.88 6.29 -37.28
N ASP A 321 -12.60 7.35 -36.91
CA ASP A 321 -12.58 8.63 -37.59
C ASP A 321 -11.17 9.24 -37.66
N SER A 322 -10.46 9.25 -36.53
CA SER A 322 -9.08 9.74 -36.46
C SER A 322 -8.12 8.90 -37.30
N ALA A 323 -8.35 7.59 -37.45
CA ALA A 323 -7.47 6.72 -38.23
C ALA A 323 -7.62 6.95 -39.74
N ILE A 324 -8.82 7.28 -40.19
CA ILE A 324 -9.16 7.58 -41.60
C ILE A 324 -8.64 8.98 -41.97
N HIS A 325 -8.89 9.98 -41.13
CA HIS A 325 -8.53 11.38 -41.40
C HIS A 325 -7.13 11.77 -40.92
N ALA A 326 -6.34 10.83 -40.40
CA ALA A 326 -4.98 11.11 -39.94
C ALA A 326 -4.10 11.64 -41.08
N SER A 327 -3.55 12.85 -40.90
CA SER A 327 -2.60 13.45 -41.83
C SER A 327 -1.24 12.74 -41.89
N SER A 328 -0.91 11.96 -40.84
CA SER A 328 0.33 11.20 -40.74
C SER A 328 0.07 9.70 -40.81
N PRO A 329 0.75 8.96 -41.73
CA PRO A 329 0.67 7.50 -41.78
C PRO A 329 1.11 6.83 -40.48
N ALA A 330 2.08 7.42 -39.78
CA ALA A 330 2.55 6.91 -38.48
C ALA A 330 1.46 7.04 -37.41
N PHE A 331 0.76 8.17 -37.37
CA PHE A 331 -0.34 8.40 -36.44
C PHE A 331 -1.53 7.46 -36.73
N SER A 332 -1.93 7.32 -38.00
CA SER A 332 -2.93 6.33 -38.42
C SER A 332 -2.55 4.91 -38.00
N ALA A 333 -1.27 4.52 -38.20
CA ALA A 333 -0.78 3.22 -37.77
C ALA A 333 -0.81 3.04 -36.24
N SER A 334 -0.59 4.10 -35.46
CA SER A 334 -0.71 4.05 -34.00
C SER A 334 -2.16 3.80 -33.56
N ILE A 335 -3.12 4.49 -34.16
CA ILE A 335 -4.54 4.28 -33.86
C ILE A 335 -5.01 2.88 -34.26
N ARG A 336 -4.60 2.42 -35.46
CA ARG A 336 -4.93 1.05 -35.92
C ARG A 336 -4.44 -0.04 -34.97
N ARG A 337 -3.35 0.17 -34.22
CA ARG A 337 -2.89 -0.79 -33.19
C ARG A 337 -3.84 -0.88 -32.00
N ILE A 338 -4.46 0.21 -31.60
CA ILE A 338 -5.47 0.21 -30.54
C ILE A 338 -6.74 -0.49 -31.05
N LEU A 339 -7.21 -0.12 -32.25
CA LEU A 339 -8.38 -0.76 -32.89
C LEU A 339 -8.17 -2.26 -33.12
N TRP A 340 -6.91 -2.69 -33.35
CA TRP A 340 -6.57 -4.10 -33.47
C TRP A 340 -6.94 -4.92 -32.23
N GLY A 341 -7.01 -4.30 -31.03
CA GLY A 341 -7.50 -4.95 -29.81
C GLY A 341 -8.93 -5.49 -29.94
N PHE A 342 -9.77 -4.85 -30.77
CA PHE A 342 -11.13 -5.30 -31.08
C PHE A 342 -11.16 -6.17 -32.34
N ILE A 343 -10.46 -5.76 -33.41
CA ILE A 343 -10.48 -6.47 -34.70
C ILE A 343 -9.94 -7.90 -34.55
N SER A 344 -8.88 -8.09 -33.75
CA SER A 344 -8.34 -9.42 -33.46
C SER A 344 -9.31 -10.32 -32.69
N GLN A 345 -10.34 -9.74 -32.06
CA GLN A 345 -11.37 -10.42 -31.27
C GLN A 345 -12.74 -10.43 -31.97
N ARG A 346 -12.80 -10.16 -33.28
CA ARG A 346 -14.05 -10.04 -34.06
C ARG A 346 -15.00 -11.24 -33.97
N THR A 347 -14.49 -12.42 -33.65
CA THR A 347 -15.29 -13.64 -33.47
C THR A 347 -15.99 -13.71 -32.11
N THR A 348 -15.68 -12.78 -31.19
CA THR A 348 -16.41 -12.63 -29.93
C THR A 348 -17.76 -12.01 -30.21
N ASP A 349 -18.81 -12.54 -29.57
CA ASP A 349 -20.18 -12.08 -29.78
C ASP A 349 -20.33 -10.56 -29.59
N GLY A 350 -21.08 -9.95 -30.49
CA GLY A 350 -21.32 -8.50 -30.54
C GLY A 350 -20.17 -7.63 -31.07
N VAL A 351 -18.92 -8.10 -31.13
CA VAL A 351 -17.77 -7.27 -31.56
C VAL A 351 -17.89 -6.83 -33.01
N GLU A 352 -18.15 -7.78 -33.92
CA GLU A 352 -18.31 -7.47 -35.35
C GLU A 352 -19.45 -6.48 -35.59
N ARG A 353 -20.58 -6.65 -34.89
CA ARG A 353 -21.74 -5.75 -34.98
C ARG A 353 -21.38 -4.33 -34.56
N VAL A 354 -20.65 -4.16 -33.44
CA VAL A 354 -20.21 -2.84 -32.97
C VAL A 354 -19.22 -2.23 -33.94
N LEU A 355 -18.21 -2.99 -34.40
CA LEU A 355 -17.24 -2.48 -35.37
C LEU A 355 -17.92 -1.99 -36.66
N PHE A 356 -18.88 -2.76 -37.19
CA PHE A 356 -19.65 -2.36 -38.36
C PHE A 356 -20.46 -1.09 -38.10
N ARG A 357 -21.27 -1.07 -37.04
CA ARG A 357 -22.13 0.07 -36.67
C ARG A 357 -21.34 1.37 -36.49
N LEU A 358 -20.15 1.29 -35.89
CA LEU A 358 -19.32 2.46 -35.63
C LEU A 358 -18.56 2.93 -36.88
N ALA A 359 -18.08 1.99 -37.71
CA ALA A 359 -17.25 2.31 -38.87
C ALA A 359 -18.07 2.76 -40.10
N GLU A 360 -19.21 2.14 -40.35
CA GLU A 360 -20.08 2.39 -41.50
C GLU A 360 -20.34 3.89 -41.73
N PRO A 361 -20.91 4.65 -40.77
CA PRO A 361 -21.25 6.05 -41.02
C PRO A 361 -20.02 6.95 -41.16
N VAL A 362 -18.87 6.56 -40.62
CA VAL A 362 -17.62 7.31 -40.73
C VAL A 362 -17.01 7.11 -42.12
N ILE A 363 -16.90 5.86 -42.56
CA ILE A 363 -16.34 5.53 -43.88
C ILE A 363 -17.14 6.20 -44.99
N PHE A 364 -18.48 6.14 -44.95
CA PHE A 364 -19.30 6.77 -45.98
C PHE A 364 -19.15 8.29 -46.01
N ARG A 365 -19.01 8.94 -44.85
CA ARG A 365 -18.76 10.39 -44.78
C ARG A 365 -17.38 10.77 -45.31
N SER A 366 -16.38 9.92 -45.14
CA SER A 366 -15.01 10.17 -45.63
C SER A 366 -14.81 9.94 -47.13
N LEU A 367 -15.77 9.29 -47.81
CA LEU A 367 -15.74 9.05 -49.26
C LEU A 367 -16.44 10.15 -50.07
N GLN A 368 -17.19 11.03 -49.40
CA GLN A 368 -17.80 12.23 -49.97
C GLN A 368 -16.81 13.39 -49.92
#